data_AF-A0A8H3IC70-F1
#
_entry.id   AF-A0A8H3IC70-F1
#
_cell.length_a   1.000
_cell.length_b   1.000
_cell.length_c   1.000
_cell.angle_alpha   90.00
_cell.angle_beta   90.00
_cell.angle_gamma   90.00
#
_symmetry.space_group_name_H-M   'P 1'
#
loop_
_entity.id
_entity.type
_entity.pdbx_description
1 polymer ?
#
loop_
_entity_poly.entity_id
_entity_poly.type
_entity_poly.pdbx_seq_one_letter_code
_entity_poly.pdbx_strand_id
1 'polypeptide(L)'
;MANKARGLQWRKIPVSLTELCLDTTLRCGQSFRWRKSEDDTWSCALHGRIISLRQDATHLHYKAVFPGDAQALLTPSSSASKSTVASSPEDDDTDALVHHYLNLSPNLTELYEQWSRADANFRKRAPKFTGVRILRQDAWEALIGFICSSNNNIIRISQMMEKLCLHYGPEVGHIGTRTFHDMPAPSALTAPGVEAHLRLLGFGYRAKYLHRTAVMVADEHDVGWLDSLRNPESPILGAKPSDAGEMLPGGREGYHRAHEELLALQGVGPKVADCVCLMGLGWGEAIPVDTHVWQIAQRDYKFGKGKHSSLTKATYDAVGDKFRGLWGKEAGWAHSVLFTADLRAFSERLTAKTEVKEIKEEEDAKVLTEIQVRSENLTTVNLKRELEDEKKPSIAVEEFTAITHKRRRKA
;
A
#
# COMPACT_ATOMS: atom_id res chain seq x y z
N MET A 1 -29.29 30.30 -10.43
CA MET A 1 -28.98 29.19 -9.50
C MET A 1 -27.51 28.87 -9.62
N ALA A 2 -26.81 28.78 -8.50
CA ALA A 2 -25.35 28.83 -8.42
C ALA A 2 -24.68 27.59 -9.03
N ASN A 3 -23.79 27.83 -10.00
CA ASN A 3 -22.84 26.85 -10.51
C ASN A 3 -21.73 26.66 -9.45
N LYS A 4 -21.99 25.83 -8.42
CA LYS A 4 -20.98 25.48 -7.41
C LYS A 4 -20.00 24.50 -8.04
N ALA A 5 -18.72 24.84 -8.05
CA ALA A 5 -17.62 23.97 -8.47
C ALA A 5 -17.69 22.61 -7.73
N ARG A 6 -18.03 21.54 -8.45
CA ARG A 6 -18.37 20.19 -7.92
C ARG A 6 -17.16 19.47 -7.31
N GLY A 7 -15.93 19.76 -7.76
CA GLY A 7 -14.72 19.05 -7.31
C GLY A 7 -14.12 19.45 -5.96
N LEU A 8 -14.76 20.34 -5.19
CA LEU A 8 -14.14 20.96 -4.01
C LEU A 8 -14.78 20.58 -2.65
N GLN A 9 -15.95 19.94 -2.65
CA GLN A 9 -16.65 19.61 -1.40
C GLN A 9 -16.23 18.24 -0.86
N TRP A 10 -15.84 18.21 0.41
CA TRP A 10 -15.60 16.98 1.14
C TRP A 10 -16.91 16.22 1.40
N ARG A 11 -16.93 14.95 1.01
CA ARG A 11 -17.93 13.93 1.38
C ARG A 11 -17.35 13.07 2.51
N LYS A 12 -18.20 12.31 3.20
CA LYS A 12 -17.81 11.48 4.34
C LYS A 12 -18.43 10.09 4.30
N ILE A 13 -17.66 9.09 4.73
CA ILE A 13 -18.07 7.70 4.91
C ILE A 13 -17.86 7.37 6.40
N PRO A 14 -18.87 6.83 7.11
CA PRO A 14 -18.70 6.38 8.48
C PRO A 14 -17.79 5.15 8.51
N VAL A 15 -16.60 5.30 9.08
CA VAL A 15 -15.62 4.22 9.25
C VAL A 15 -14.67 4.58 10.39
N SER A 16 -14.61 3.72 11.41
CA SER A 16 -13.75 3.93 12.57
C SER A 16 -12.28 3.66 12.25
N LEU A 17 -11.39 4.12 13.14
CA LEU A 17 -9.95 3.80 13.04
C LEU A 17 -9.64 2.30 13.19
N THR A 18 -10.54 1.51 13.79
CA THR A 18 -10.38 0.05 13.86
C THR A 18 -10.69 -0.63 12.53
N GLU A 19 -11.56 -0.04 11.72
CA GLU A 19 -11.95 -0.53 10.40
C GLU A 19 -11.02 -0.03 9.29
N LEU A 20 -10.47 1.18 9.42
CA LEU A 20 -9.52 1.74 8.47
C LEU A 20 -8.61 2.74 9.18
N CYS A 21 -7.31 2.62 9.01
CA CYS A 21 -6.33 3.65 9.36
C CYS A 21 -5.56 4.03 8.10
N LEU A 22 -5.85 5.21 7.53
CA LEU A 22 -5.22 5.68 6.29
C LEU A 22 -3.69 5.70 6.41
N ASP A 23 -3.16 6.24 7.51
CA ASP A 23 -1.73 6.38 7.71
C ASP A 23 -0.99 5.06 7.77
N THR A 24 -1.65 3.99 8.22
CA THR A 24 -1.05 2.67 8.24
C THR A 24 -1.24 1.98 6.89
N THR A 25 -2.45 1.99 6.35
CA THR A 25 -2.78 1.32 5.08
C THR A 25 -2.05 1.89 3.87
N LEU A 26 -1.94 3.22 3.76
CA LEU A 26 -1.33 3.89 2.60
C LEU A 26 0.20 3.98 2.69
N ARG A 27 0.81 3.64 3.83
CA ARG A 27 2.28 3.70 4.04
C ARG A 27 2.94 2.34 4.23
N CYS A 28 2.17 1.25 4.39
CA CYS A 28 2.73 -0.07 4.61
C CYS A 28 3.23 -0.78 3.34
N GLY A 29 3.40 -0.06 2.23
CA GLY A 29 4.02 -0.59 1.01
C GLY A 29 3.09 -1.39 0.11
N GLN A 30 1.78 -1.22 0.25
CA GLN A 30 0.78 -1.80 -0.65
C GLN A 30 0.63 -0.99 -1.94
N SER A 31 0.42 0.32 -1.82
CA SER A 31 0.43 1.28 -2.92
C SER A 31 1.58 2.26 -2.75
N PHE A 32 2.05 2.82 -3.87
CA PHE A 32 3.22 3.70 -3.92
C PHE A 32 2.89 5.08 -4.50
N ARG A 33 1.61 5.34 -4.83
CA ARG A 33 1.17 6.58 -5.51
C ARG A 33 0.53 7.60 -4.57
N TRP A 34 0.15 7.20 -3.37
CA TRP A 34 -0.40 8.11 -2.36
C TRP A 34 0.66 9.05 -1.80
N ARG A 35 0.25 10.29 -1.55
CA ARG A 35 1.12 11.36 -1.07
C ARG A 35 0.41 12.15 0.00
N LYS A 36 1.06 12.36 1.13
CA LYS A 36 0.54 13.15 2.24
C LYS A 36 1.05 14.58 2.12
N SER A 37 0.14 15.56 2.14
CA SER A 37 0.47 16.98 2.27
C SER A 37 0.61 17.39 3.73
N GLU A 38 1.06 18.63 3.95
CA GLU A 38 1.30 19.19 5.30
C GLU A 38 0.02 19.34 6.14
N ASP A 39 -1.14 19.43 5.48
CA ASP A 39 -2.47 19.50 6.10
C ASP A 39 -3.08 18.12 6.42
N ASP A 40 -2.24 17.08 6.46
CA ASP A 40 -2.63 15.69 6.71
C ASP A 40 -3.50 15.03 5.62
N THR A 41 -3.63 15.68 4.47
CA THR A 41 -4.42 15.15 3.34
C THR A 41 -3.60 14.19 2.48
N TRP A 42 -4.12 12.99 2.25
CA TRP A 42 -3.60 12.03 1.28
C TRP A 42 -4.17 12.31 -0.11
N SER A 43 -3.36 12.39 -1.16
CA SER A 43 -3.85 12.56 -2.53
C SER A 43 -3.20 11.61 -3.54
N CYS A 44 -3.97 11.19 -4.54
CA CYS A 44 -3.56 10.32 -5.63
C CYS A 44 -4.42 10.59 -6.88
N ALA A 45 -3.85 10.43 -8.09
CA ALA A 45 -4.65 10.35 -9.31
C ALA A 45 -5.10 8.91 -9.52
N LEU A 46 -6.40 8.68 -9.64
CA LEU A 46 -7.00 7.36 -9.76
C LEU A 46 -8.23 7.44 -10.67
N HIS A 47 -8.29 6.63 -11.72
CA HIS A 47 -9.44 6.56 -12.64
C HIS A 47 -9.81 7.95 -13.21
N GLY A 48 -8.81 8.67 -13.70
CA GLY A 48 -8.98 9.95 -14.40
C GLY A 48 -9.38 11.13 -13.50
N ARG A 49 -9.23 11.03 -12.18
CA ARG A 49 -9.50 12.12 -11.23
C ARG A 49 -8.48 12.14 -10.09
N ILE A 50 -8.28 13.29 -9.46
CA ILE A 50 -7.44 13.39 -8.25
C ILE A 50 -8.34 13.16 -7.04
N ILE A 51 -8.11 12.07 -6.31
CA ILE A 51 -8.79 11.77 -5.07
C ILE A 51 -7.96 12.30 -3.91
N SER A 52 -8.60 13.05 -3.01
CA SER A 52 -8.02 13.43 -1.73
C SER A 52 -8.78 12.78 -0.59
N LEU A 53 -8.05 12.23 0.38
CA LEU A 53 -8.55 11.53 1.56
C LEU A 53 -7.97 12.16 2.83
N ARG A 54 -8.78 12.25 3.88
CA ARG A 54 -8.34 12.52 5.25
C ARG A 54 -9.29 11.79 6.21
N GLN A 55 -8.88 11.56 7.45
CA GLN A 55 -9.66 10.74 8.36
C GLN A 55 -9.70 11.34 9.76
N ASP A 56 -10.86 11.23 10.41
CA ASP A 56 -11.01 11.43 11.85
C ASP A 56 -11.32 10.09 12.56
N ALA A 57 -11.60 10.11 13.86
CA ALA A 57 -11.83 8.91 14.65
C ALA A 57 -13.01 8.04 14.16
N THR A 58 -13.97 8.64 13.45
CA THR A 58 -15.27 8.05 13.13
C THR A 58 -15.61 8.08 11.63
N HIS A 59 -14.95 8.93 10.84
CA HIS A 59 -15.26 9.11 9.43
C HIS A 59 -13.99 9.22 8.58
N LEU A 60 -14.07 8.61 7.40
CA LEU A 60 -13.23 8.91 6.26
C LEU A 60 -13.86 10.08 5.50
N HIS A 61 -13.07 11.10 5.22
CA HIS A 61 -13.46 12.23 4.37
C HIS A 61 -12.76 12.07 3.02
N TYR A 62 -13.50 12.28 1.94
CA TYR A 62 -12.97 12.20 0.59
C TYR A 62 -13.51 13.32 -0.30
N LYS A 63 -12.73 13.71 -1.31
CA LYS A 63 -13.15 14.57 -2.42
C LYS A 63 -12.44 14.13 -3.70
N ALA A 64 -13.00 14.49 -4.85
CA ALA A 64 -12.40 14.24 -6.15
C ALA A 64 -12.36 15.53 -6.97
N VAL A 65 -11.25 15.75 -7.67
CA VAL A 65 -11.08 16.83 -8.66
C VAL A 65 -10.95 16.19 -10.03
N PHE A 66 -11.84 16.55 -10.96
CA PHE A 66 -11.80 16.08 -12.34
C PHE A 66 -10.98 17.03 -13.24
N PRO A 67 -10.45 16.55 -14.37
CA PRO A 67 -9.84 17.41 -15.38
C PRO A 67 -10.78 18.56 -15.76
N GLY A 68 -10.28 19.80 -15.74
CA GLY A 68 -11.04 21.01 -16.05
C GLY A 68 -11.70 21.72 -14.85
N ASP A 69 -11.98 21.04 -13.73
CA ASP A 69 -12.51 21.68 -12.51
C ASP A 69 -11.50 22.68 -11.90
N ALA A 70 -10.20 22.43 -12.08
CA ALA A 70 -9.12 23.29 -11.60
C ALA A 70 -9.03 24.64 -12.34
N GLN A 71 -9.53 24.73 -13.57
CA GLN A 71 -9.44 25.93 -14.41
C GLN A 71 -10.57 26.95 -14.15
N ALA A 72 -11.66 26.52 -13.52
CA ALA A 72 -12.76 27.38 -13.10
C ALA A 72 -12.40 28.36 -11.96
N LEU A 73 -11.19 28.26 -11.39
CA LEU A 73 -10.72 29.07 -10.26
C LEU A 73 -9.95 30.34 -10.67
N LEU A 74 -9.58 30.51 -11.94
CA LEU A 74 -8.69 31.59 -12.38
C LEU A 74 -9.34 32.67 -13.25
N THR A 75 -10.63 32.58 -13.55
CA THR A 75 -11.31 33.60 -14.37
C THR A 75 -12.69 33.98 -13.80
N PRO A 76 -12.97 35.27 -13.52
CA PRO A 76 -14.34 35.74 -13.51
C PRO A 76 -14.85 35.71 -14.96
N SER A 77 -16.05 35.15 -15.13
CA SER A 77 -16.74 34.89 -16.39
C SER A 77 -16.41 35.87 -17.52
N SER A 78 -15.90 35.35 -18.64
CA SER A 78 -16.21 35.91 -19.95
C SER A 78 -16.39 34.78 -20.96
N SER A 79 -17.43 34.97 -21.77
CA SER A 79 -17.98 34.05 -22.77
C SER A 79 -16.94 33.43 -23.70
N ALA A 80 -16.80 32.11 -23.65
CA ALA A 80 -16.29 31.33 -24.78
C ALA A 80 -16.89 29.92 -24.74
N SER A 81 -17.79 29.67 -25.68
CA SER A 81 -18.31 28.36 -26.04
C SER A 81 -17.17 27.45 -26.52
N LYS A 82 -16.82 26.46 -25.70
CA LYS A 82 -16.12 25.26 -26.16
C LYS A 82 -16.88 24.03 -25.71
N SER A 83 -17.29 23.26 -26.70
CA SER A 83 -17.87 21.93 -26.57
C SER A 83 -16.81 20.97 -26.00
N THR A 84 -16.80 20.79 -24.69
CA THR A 84 -16.25 19.62 -24.04
C THR A 84 -17.41 18.81 -23.49
N VAL A 85 -17.38 17.50 -23.73
CA VAL A 85 -18.33 16.54 -23.17
C VAL A 85 -18.18 16.59 -21.65
N ALA A 86 -18.95 17.46 -21.00
CA ALA A 86 -19.07 17.51 -19.56
C ALA A 86 -19.80 16.24 -19.14
N SER A 87 -19.14 15.39 -18.37
CA SER A 87 -19.81 14.28 -17.69
C SER A 87 -20.95 14.84 -16.86
N SER A 88 -22.13 14.26 -17.04
CA SER A 88 -23.36 14.73 -16.41
C SER A 88 -23.24 14.63 -14.87
N PRO A 89 -24.06 15.36 -14.10
CA PRO A 89 -24.19 15.19 -12.65
C PRO A 89 -24.53 13.78 -12.17
N GLU A 90 -25.00 12.91 -13.07
CA GLU A 90 -25.51 11.57 -12.74
C GLU A 90 -24.42 10.48 -12.79
N ASP A 91 -23.18 10.80 -13.19
CA ASP A 91 -22.09 9.83 -13.44
C ASP A 91 -20.88 9.93 -12.47
N ASP A 92 -20.95 10.67 -11.34
CA ASP A 92 -19.83 10.69 -10.37
C ASP A 92 -19.81 9.42 -9.49
N ASP A 93 -19.05 8.42 -9.93
CA ASP A 93 -18.82 7.15 -9.24
C ASP A 93 -17.74 7.20 -8.15
N THR A 94 -17.26 8.38 -7.74
CA THR A 94 -16.15 8.50 -6.77
C THR A 94 -16.46 7.84 -5.43
N ASP A 95 -17.71 7.89 -4.95
CA ASP A 95 -18.11 7.20 -3.70
C ASP A 95 -17.88 5.68 -3.82
N ALA A 96 -18.40 5.08 -4.90
CA ALA A 96 -18.24 3.67 -5.20
C ALA A 96 -16.77 3.29 -5.40
N LEU A 97 -15.99 4.14 -6.07
CA LEU A 97 -14.55 3.97 -6.26
C LEU A 97 -13.78 3.99 -4.93
N VAL A 98 -14.09 4.92 -4.01
CA VAL A 98 -13.44 4.98 -2.70
C VAL A 98 -13.80 3.75 -1.86
N HIS A 99 -15.07 3.37 -1.83
CA HIS A 99 -15.52 2.14 -1.15
C HIS A 99 -14.83 0.88 -1.71
N HIS A 100 -14.70 0.81 -3.04
CA HIS A 100 -14.05 -0.30 -3.72
C HIS A 100 -12.54 -0.34 -3.46
N TYR A 101 -11.82 0.75 -3.74
CA TYR A 101 -10.36 0.80 -3.66
C TYR A 101 -9.84 0.58 -2.24
N LEU A 102 -10.49 1.19 -1.25
CA LEU A 102 -10.15 0.99 0.18
C LEU A 102 -10.72 -0.32 0.74
N ASN A 103 -11.47 -1.06 -0.08
CA ASN A 103 -12.00 -2.38 0.24
C ASN A 103 -12.90 -2.38 1.48
N LEU A 104 -13.87 -1.46 1.55
CA LEU A 104 -14.64 -1.18 2.76
C LEU A 104 -15.78 -2.18 3.05
N SER A 105 -16.04 -3.14 2.15
CA SER A 105 -17.17 -4.07 2.30
C SER A 105 -17.00 -5.11 3.42
N PRO A 106 -15.84 -5.80 3.56
CA PRO A 106 -15.65 -6.76 4.65
C PRO A 106 -15.53 -6.05 6.00
N ASN A 107 -16.14 -6.60 7.07
CA ASN A 107 -15.97 -6.10 8.43
C ASN A 107 -14.58 -6.49 8.96
N LEU A 108 -13.69 -5.52 9.12
CA LEU A 108 -12.29 -5.81 9.50
C LEU A 108 -12.17 -6.24 10.96
N THR A 109 -13.02 -5.71 11.83
CA THR A 109 -13.06 -6.08 13.25
C THR A 109 -13.40 -7.56 13.42
N GLU A 110 -14.42 -8.05 12.71
CA GLU A 110 -14.77 -9.48 12.71
C GLU A 110 -13.63 -10.37 12.20
N LEU A 111 -12.95 -9.93 11.13
CA LEU A 111 -11.77 -10.63 10.61
C LEU A 111 -10.63 -10.68 11.64
N TYR A 112 -10.34 -9.56 12.33
CA TYR A 112 -9.33 -9.51 13.39
C TYR A 112 -9.67 -10.46 14.54
N GLU A 113 -10.95 -10.56 14.92
CA GLU A 113 -11.40 -11.52 15.93
C GLU A 113 -11.20 -12.96 15.47
N GLN A 114 -11.60 -13.28 14.23
CA GLN A 114 -11.40 -14.60 13.63
C GLN A 114 -9.92 -15.00 13.64
N TRP A 115 -9.03 -14.14 13.13
CA TRP A 115 -7.60 -14.43 13.08
C TRP A 115 -6.98 -14.50 14.47
N SER A 116 -7.46 -13.71 15.43
CA SER A 116 -7.00 -13.77 16.83
C SER A 116 -7.43 -15.06 17.55
N ARG A 117 -8.58 -15.64 17.19
CA ARG A 117 -9.02 -16.95 17.69
C ARG A 117 -8.14 -18.07 17.12
N ALA A 118 -7.76 -17.96 15.85
CA ALA A 118 -6.99 -18.98 15.16
C ALA A 118 -5.48 -18.92 15.44
N ASP A 119 -4.92 -17.75 15.74
CA ASP A 119 -3.48 -17.57 15.96
C ASP A 119 -3.14 -16.68 17.17
N ALA A 120 -2.44 -17.28 18.13
CA ALA A 120 -1.98 -16.60 19.33
C ALA A 120 -0.94 -15.50 19.05
N ASN A 121 -0.12 -15.64 18.00
CA ASN A 121 0.85 -14.63 17.63
C ASN A 121 0.16 -13.38 17.08
N PHE A 122 -0.81 -13.58 16.18
CA PHE A 122 -1.67 -12.52 15.67
C PHE A 122 -2.39 -11.79 16.80
N ARG A 123 -3.09 -12.53 17.67
CA ARG A 123 -3.81 -11.96 18.84
C ARG A 123 -2.93 -11.07 19.72
N LYS A 124 -1.65 -11.40 19.87
CA LYS A 124 -0.70 -10.62 20.67
C LYS A 124 -0.27 -9.32 20.00
N ARG A 125 -0.16 -9.29 18.67
CA ARG A 125 0.43 -8.15 17.91
C ARG A 125 -0.63 -7.22 17.31
N ALA A 126 -1.74 -7.78 16.82
CA ALA A 126 -2.77 -7.08 16.06
C ALA A 126 -3.43 -5.88 16.79
N PRO A 127 -3.65 -5.87 18.12
CA PRO A 127 -4.30 -4.75 18.79
C PRO A 127 -3.58 -3.40 18.66
N LYS A 128 -2.27 -3.40 18.37
CA LYS A 128 -1.47 -2.18 18.13
C LYS A 128 -1.52 -1.69 16.68
N PHE A 129 -2.12 -2.49 15.79
CA PHE A 129 -2.12 -2.32 14.34
C PHE A 129 -3.52 -2.63 13.79
N THR A 130 -4.54 -1.92 14.28
CA THR A 130 -5.90 -2.00 13.75
C THR A 130 -6.07 -1.13 12.50
N GLY A 131 -7.14 -1.35 11.74
CA GLY A 131 -7.46 -0.56 10.55
C GLY A 131 -6.55 -0.81 9.34
N VAL A 132 -5.76 -1.89 9.31
CA VAL A 132 -4.92 -2.23 8.16
C VAL A 132 -5.75 -3.03 7.15
N ARG A 133 -6.16 -2.38 6.07
CA ARG A 133 -6.90 -3.02 4.97
C ARG A 133 -6.00 -3.40 3.81
N ILE A 134 -6.43 -4.40 3.03
CA ILE A 134 -5.84 -4.67 1.71
C ILE A 134 -6.53 -3.82 0.66
N LEU A 135 -5.77 -2.96 -0.01
CA LEU A 135 -6.27 -2.13 -1.11
C LEU A 135 -6.66 -3.00 -2.31
N ARG A 136 -7.72 -2.61 -3.02
CA ARG A 136 -8.11 -3.19 -4.32
C ARG A 136 -7.56 -2.31 -5.44
N GLN A 137 -6.28 -2.48 -5.73
CA GLN A 137 -5.60 -1.74 -6.77
C GLN A 137 -5.98 -2.28 -8.15
N ASP A 138 -5.79 -1.45 -9.16
CA ASP A 138 -5.73 -1.91 -10.54
C ASP A 138 -4.61 -2.96 -10.68
N ALA A 139 -4.88 -4.03 -11.45
CA ALA A 139 -3.94 -5.15 -11.55
C ALA A 139 -2.64 -4.74 -12.23
N TRP A 140 -2.73 -3.85 -13.22
CA TRP A 140 -1.58 -3.30 -13.92
C TRP A 140 -0.76 -2.35 -13.02
N GLU A 141 -1.41 -1.49 -12.24
CA GLU A 141 -0.75 -0.66 -11.23
C GLU A 141 0.03 -1.51 -10.22
N ALA A 142 -0.62 -2.55 -9.67
CA ALA A 142 0.01 -3.45 -8.72
C ALA A 142 1.23 -4.16 -9.35
N LEU A 143 1.08 -4.71 -10.55
CA LEU A 143 2.15 -5.41 -11.27
C LEU A 143 3.38 -4.53 -11.45
N ILE A 144 3.20 -3.31 -11.95
CA ILE A 144 4.30 -2.38 -12.19
C ILE A 144 4.94 -1.89 -10.89
N GLY A 145 4.12 -1.60 -9.87
CA GLY A 145 4.60 -1.24 -8.53
C GLY A 145 5.46 -2.34 -7.91
N PHE A 146 5.04 -3.60 -8.00
CA PHE A 146 5.76 -4.71 -7.39
C PHE A 146 6.98 -5.17 -8.19
N ILE A 147 7.00 -5.04 -9.53
CA ILE A 147 8.24 -5.17 -10.30
C ILE A 147 9.27 -4.13 -9.82
N CYS A 148 8.85 -2.87 -9.62
CA CYS A 148 9.69 -1.80 -9.07
C CYS A 148 10.17 -2.09 -7.64
N SER A 149 9.42 -2.89 -6.86
CA SER A 149 9.70 -3.20 -5.46
C SER A 149 10.84 -4.21 -5.25
N SER A 150 11.13 -5.05 -6.24
CA SER A 150 12.15 -6.11 -6.14
C SER A 150 13.50 -5.54 -5.70
N ASN A 151 14.07 -6.00 -4.57
CA ASN A 151 15.33 -5.49 -4.00
C ASN A 151 15.39 -3.95 -3.91
N ASN A 152 14.40 -3.35 -3.26
CA ASN A 152 14.22 -1.89 -3.19
C ASN A 152 13.59 -1.47 -1.83
N ASN A 153 13.39 -0.17 -1.62
CA ASN A 153 12.70 0.36 -0.43
C ASN A 153 11.50 1.23 -0.83
N ILE A 154 10.52 1.34 0.08
CA ILE A 154 9.23 2.02 -0.17
C ILE A 154 9.39 3.46 -0.69
N ILE A 155 10.35 4.21 -0.15
CA ILE A 155 10.60 5.61 -0.56
C ILE A 155 11.04 5.66 -2.03
N ARG A 156 12.05 4.88 -2.39
CA ARG A 156 12.56 4.83 -3.76
C ARG A 156 11.53 4.28 -4.75
N ILE A 157 10.75 3.27 -4.36
CA ILE A 157 9.67 2.73 -5.20
C ILE A 157 8.62 3.82 -5.48
N SER A 158 8.23 4.57 -4.45
CA SER A 158 7.27 5.67 -4.58
C SER A 158 7.75 6.74 -5.56
N GLN A 159 9.04 7.09 -5.51
CA GLN A 159 9.65 8.03 -6.47
C GLN A 159 9.70 7.46 -7.89
N MET A 160 9.98 6.17 -8.05
CA MET A 160 9.96 5.51 -9.36
C MET A 160 8.54 5.54 -9.97
N MET A 161 7.52 5.17 -9.19
CA MET A 161 6.13 5.21 -9.66
C MET A 161 5.68 6.62 -10.04
N GLU A 162 6.10 7.64 -9.28
CA GLU A 162 5.83 9.04 -9.62
C GLU A 162 6.48 9.46 -10.94
N LYS A 163 7.76 9.13 -11.15
CA LYS A 163 8.43 9.39 -12.43
C LYS A 163 7.75 8.65 -13.58
N LEU A 164 7.32 7.40 -13.37
CA LEU A 164 6.60 6.64 -14.38
C LEU A 164 5.32 7.35 -14.82
N CYS A 165 4.49 7.76 -13.85
CA CYS A 165 3.24 8.48 -14.13
C CYS A 165 3.51 9.83 -14.80
N LEU A 166 4.49 10.60 -14.31
CA LEU A 166 4.83 11.91 -14.87
C LEU A 166 5.24 11.83 -16.35
N HIS A 167 6.01 10.82 -16.73
CA HIS A 167 6.57 10.72 -18.08
C HIS A 167 5.71 9.95 -19.08
N TYR A 168 4.86 9.04 -18.62
CA TYR A 168 4.09 8.14 -19.49
C TYR A 168 2.59 8.12 -19.19
N GLY A 169 2.18 8.61 -18.03
CA GLY A 169 0.79 8.65 -17.59
C GLY A 169 0.05 9.90 -18.08
N PRO A 170 -1.27 9.81 -18.31
CA PRO A 170 -2.06 10.96 -18.70
C PRO A 170 -2.11 11.99 -17.56
N GLU A 171 -1.97 13.26 -17.89
CA GLU A 171 -2.18 14.35 -16.92
C GLU A 171 -3.66 14.39 -16.52
N VAL A 172 -3.91 14.44 -15.21
CA VAL A 172 -5.27 14.53 -14.65
C VAL A 172 -5.57 15.96 -14.18
N GLY A 173 -4.58 16.62 -13.58
CA GLY A 173 -4.73 17.99 -13.09
C GLY A 173 -3.69 18.36 -12.04
N HIS A 174 -3.98 19.39 -11.25
CA HIS A 174 -3.03 19.95 -10.29
C HIS A 174 -3.67 20.23 -8.92
N ILE A 175 -2.89 20.07 -7.85
CA ILE A 175 -3.21 20.61 -6.52
C ILE A 175 -2.05 21.52 -6.10
N GLY A 176 -2.33 22.82 -5.95
CA GLY A 176 -1.28 23.82 -5.77
C GLY A 176 -0.32 23.84 -6.97
N THR A 177 0.98 23.69 -6.71
CA THR A 177 2.01 23.63 -7.75
C THR A 177 2.28 22.23 -8.29
N ARG A 178 1.61 21.21 -7.75
CA ARG A 178 1.92 19.81 -8.06
C ARG A 178 0.95 19.24 -9.09
N THR A 179 1.51 18.74 -10.18
CA THR A 179 0.80 17.99 -11.22
C THR A 179 0.58 16.54 -10.80
N PHE A 180 -0.60 16.02 -11.10
CA PHE A 180 -0.96 14.63 -10.88
C PHE A 180 -1.22 13.96 -12.24
N HIS A 181 -0.55 12.84 -12.46
CA HIS A 181 -0.73 11.98 -13.63
C HIS A 181 -1.28 10.63 -13.17
N ASP A 182 -2.17 10.04 -13.97
CA ASP A 182 -2.66 8.69 -13.71
C ASP A 182 -1.63 7.62 -14.12
N MET A 183 -1.90 6.35 -13.81
CA MET A 183 -1.06 5.25 -14.30
C MET A 183 -1.07 5.20 -15.83
N PRO A 184 0.09 5.02 -16.49
CA PRO A 184 0.13 4.73 -17.92
C PRO A 184 -0.54 3.40 -18.22
N ALA A 185 -1.26 3.30 -19.33
CA ALA A 185 -1.68 2.02 -19.90
C ALA A 185 -0.46 1.18 -20.33
N PRO A 186 -0.57 -0.16 -20.42
CA PRO A 186 0.52 -1.01 -20.89
C PRO A 186 1.14 -0.55 -22.21
N SER A 187 0.30 -0.19 -23.18
CA SER A 187 0.73 0.29 -24.51
C SER A 187 1.59 1.56 -24.48
N ALA A 188 1.49 2.40 -23.44
CA ALA A 188 2.32 3.59 -23.30
C ALA A 188 3.80 3.26 -23.01
N LEU A 189 4.09 2.00 -22.65
CA LEU A 189 5.42 1.52 -22.30
C LEU A 189 6.04 0.56 -23.35
N THR A 190 5.39 0.33 -24.49
CA THR A 190 5.87 -0.59 -25.54
C THR A 190 6.72 0.08 -26.62
N ALA A 191 6.68 1.42 -26.71
CA ALA A 191 7.39 2.14 -27.77
C ALA A 191 8.92 1.94 -27.73
N PRO A 192 9.60 1.96 -28.89
CA PRO A 192 11.06 1.94 -28.94
C PRO A 192 11.66 3.07 -28.09
N GLY A 193 12.70 2.74 -27.32
CA GLY A 193 13.40 3.71 -26.46
C GLY A 193 12.84 3.87 -25.05
N VAL A 194 11.64 3.33 -24.74
CA VAL A 194 11.06 3.37 -23.38
C VAL A 194 12.01 2.76 -22.35
N GLU A 195 12.58 1.58 -22.61
CA GLU A 195 13.56 0.97 -21.71
C GLU A 195 14.73 1.92 -21.43
N ALA A 196 15.33 2.49 -22.49
CA ALA A 196 16.49 3.38 -22.36
C ALA A 196 16.14 4.62 -21.52
N HIS A 197 14.97 5.22 -21.75
CA HIS A 197 14.51 6.36 -20.99
C HIS A 197 14.22 6.00 -19.52
N LEU A 198 13.59 4.85 -19.24
CA LEU A 198 13.40 4.37 -17.86
C LEU A 198 14.75 4.15 -17.14
N ARG A 199 15.80 3.71 -17.84
CA ARG A 199 17.16 3.63 -17.26
C ARG A 199 17.67 5.01 -16.87
N LEU A 200 17.51 6.03 -17.73
CA LEU A 200 17.86 7.42 -17.43
C LEU A 200 17.09 7.96 -16.22
N LEU A 201 15.82 7.57 -16.05
CA LEU A 201 14.99 7.97 -14.92
C LEU A 201 15.35 7.27 -13.58
N GLY A 202 16.27 6.30 -13.62
CA GLY A 202 16.82 5.64 -12.42
C GLY A 202 16.17 4.30 -12.07
N PHE A 203 15.44 3.67 -13.01
CA PHE A 203 14.81 2.36 -12.78
C PHE A 203 15.83 1.20 -12.76
N GLY A 204 17.03 1.44 -13.28
CA GLY A 204 18.11 0.45 -13.32
C GLY A 204 17.73 -0.77 -14.17
N TYR A 205 18.06 -1.98 -13.69
CA TYR A 205 17.75 -3.22 -14.41
C TYR A 205 16.25 -3.45 -14.60
N ARG A 206 15.41 -2.89 -13.73
CA ARG A 206 13.94 -3.03 -13.78
C ARG A 206 13.33 -2.37 -15.00
N ALA A 207 14.02 -1.40 -15.62
CA ALA A 207 13.58 -0.79 -16.87
C ALA A 207 13.29 -1.84 -17.95
N LYS A 208 14.17 -2.84 -18.09
CA LYS A 208 13.99 -3.97 -19.02
C LYS A 208 12.74 -4.78 -18.68
N TYR A 209 12.51 -5.01 -17.39
CA TYR A 209 11.38 -5.81 -16.90
C TYR A 209 10.06 -5.11 -17.18
N LEU A 210 9.98 -3.81 -16.89
CA LEU A 210 8.79 -3.00 -17.15
C LEU A 210 8.46 -2.93 -18.64
N HIS A 211 9.45 -2.61 -19.47
CA HIS A 211 9.25 -2.53 -20.92
C HIS A 211 8.83 -3.89 -21.49
N ARG A 212 9.53 -4.98 -21.15
CA ARG A 212 9.18 -6.31 -21.68
C ARG A 212 7.82 -6.80 -21.17
N THR A 213 7.50 -6.56 -19.90
CA THR A 213 6.19 -6.90 -19.34
C THR A 213 5.08 -6.11 -20.01
N ALA A 214 5.29 -4.82 -20.28
CA ALA A 214 4.35 -4.01 -21.04
C ALA A 214 4.08 -4.58 -22.44
N VAL A 215 5.13 -4.99 -23.16
CA VAL A 215 5.00 -5.63 -24.48
C VAL A 215 4.22 -6.94 -24.37
N MET A 216 4.54 -7.80 -23.38
CA MET A 216 3.80 -9.05 -23.16
C MET A 216 2.30 -8.79 -22.92
N VAL A 217 1.98 -7.85 -22.02
CA VAL A 217 0.59 -7.55 -21.64
C VAL A 217 -0.19 -6.83 -22.75
N ALA A 218 0.45 -5.94 -23.51
CA ALA A 218 -0.22 -5.11 -24.52
C ALA A 218 -0.30 -5.76 -25.90
N ASP A 219 0.76 -6.49 -26.30
CA ASP A 219 0.97 -6.91 -27.69
C ASP A 219 0.96 -8.44 -27.86
N GLU A 220 1.23 -9.22 -26.81
CA GLU A 220 1.34 -10.70 -26.89
C GLU A 220 0.15 -11.44 -26.24
N HIS A 221 -0.60 -10.77 -25.37
CA HIS A 221 -1.83 -11.27 -24.76
C HIS A 221 -3.06 -10.51 -25.25
N ASP A 222 -4.23 -11.14 -25.11
CA ASP A 222 -5.51 -10.52 -25.43
C ASP A 222 -5.80 -9.31 -24.51
N VAL A 223 -6.54 -8.34 -25.04
CA VAL A 223 -7.01 -7.19 -24.26
C VAL A 223 -7.81 -7.68 -23.05
N GLY A 224 -7.42 -7.22 -21.86
CA GLY A 224 -8.05 -7.62 -20.60
C GLY A 224 -7.54 -8.95 -20.02
N TRP A 225 -6.51 -9.58 -20.62
CA TRP A 225 -5.90 -10.81 -20.09
C TRP A 225 -5.53 -10.70 -18.61
N LEU A 226 -4.88 -9.60 -18.19
CA LEU A 226 -4.46 -9.44 -16.80
C LEU A 226 -5.66 -9.42 -15.83
N ASP A 227 -6.74 -8.73 -16.20
CA ASP A 227 -7.98 -8.73 -15.40
C ASP A 227 -8.74 -10.06 -15.47
N SER A 228 -8.52 -10.89 -16.50
CA SER A 228 -9.09 -12.24 -16.56
C SER A 228 -8.54 -13.18 -15.46
N LEU A 229 -7.41 -12.83 -14.84
CA LEU A 229 -6.79 -13.54 -13.71
C LEU A 229 -7.38 -13.13 -12.35
N ARG A 230 -8.30 -12.16 -12.33
CA ARG A 230 -8.88 -11.58 -11.12
C ARG A 230 -9.75 -12.60 -10.39
N ASN A 231 -9.73 -12.56 -9.07
CA ASN A 231 -10.65 -13.30 -8.24
C ASN A 231 -12.10 -12.86 -8.56
N PRO A 232 -12.98 -13.76 -9.02
CA PRO A 232 -14.36 -13.42 -9.36
C PRO A 232 -15.20 -12.95 -8.16
N GLU A 233 -14.82 -13.28 -6.92
CA GLU A 233 -15.45 -12.71 -5.71
C GLU A 233 -15.05 -11.24 -5.47
N SER A 234 -13.99 -10.80 -6.12
CA SER A 234 -13.42 -9.45 -6.02
C SER A 234 -13.26 -8.84 -7.42
N PRO A 235 -14.35 -8.70 -8.20
CA PRO A 235 -14.30 -8.27 -9.59
C PRO A 235 -14.01 -6.76 -9.71
N ILE A 236 -13.67 -6.27 -10.89
CA ILE A 236 -13.48 -4.82 -11.14
C ILE A 236 -14.68 -3.97 -10.70
N LEU A 237 -14.46 -2.68 -10.43
CA LEU A 237 -15.54 -1.77 -10.04
C LEU A 237 -16.72 -1.84 -11.02
N GLY A 238 -17.94 -1.97 -10.47
CA GLY A 238 -19.18 -2.07 -11.26
C GLY A 238 -19.57 -3.49 -11.71
N ALA A 239 -18.66 -4.46 -11.65
CA ALA A 239 -18.97 -5.85 -11.95
C ALA A 239 -19.56 -6.59 -10.74
N LYS A 240 -20.41 -7.60 -10.99
CA LYS A 240 -21.03 -8.41 -9.94
C LYS A 240 -20.09 -9.55 -9.52
N PRO A 241 -19.93 -9.80 -8.21
CA PRO A 241 -19.11 -10.91 -7.75
C PRO A 241 -19.75 -12.26 -8.10
N SER A 242 -18.90 -13.25 -8.35
CA SER A 242 -19.31 -14.65 -8.51
C SER A 242 -18.37 -15.57 -7.75
N ASP A 243 -18.77 -16.84 -7.60
CA ASP A 243 -18.03 -17.84 -6.85
C ASP A 243 -16.61 -18.06 -7.42
N ALA A 244 -15.63 -18.20 -6.53
CA ALA A 244 -14.22 -18.43 -6.89
C ALA A 244 -13.76 -19.88 -6.66
N GLY A 245 -14.70 -20.79 -6.39
CA GLY A 245 -14.42 -22.19 -6.08
C GLY A 245 -14.03 -22.45 -4.64
N GLU A 246 -13.82 -23.72 -4.33
CA GLU A 246 -13.52 -24.22 -2.99
C GLU A 246 -12.10 -23.85 -2.52
N MET A 247 -11.98 -23.45 -1.26
CA MET A 247 -10.69 -23.19 -0.61
C MET A 247 -10.01 -24.51 -0.22
N LEU A 248 -9.08 -24.98 -1.06
CA LEU A 248 -8.28 -26.19 -0.82
C LEU A 248 -7.04 -25.90 0.05
N PRO A 249 -6.40 -26.95 0.62
CA PRO A 249 -5.06 -26.81 1.18
C PRO A 249 -4.10 -26.27 0.11
N GLY A 250 -3.52 -25.09 0.36
CA GLY A 250 -2.64 -24.42 -0.60
C GLY A 250 -3.25 -23.21 -1.31
N GLY A 251 -4.57 -23.07 -1.31
CA GLY A 251 -5.29 -21.97 -1.96
C GLY A 251 -6.31 -22.46 -2.99
N ARG A 252 -7.06 -21.53 -3.58
CA ARG A 252 -8.00 -21.84 -4.67
C ARG A 252 -7.27 -22.06 -5.99
N GLU A 253 -7.87 -22.86 -6.87
CA GLU A 253 -7.33 -23.14 -8.20
C GLU A 253 -7.13 -21.87 -9.03
N GLY A 254 -8.08 -20.94 -8.98
CA GLY A 254 -7.96 -19.65 -9.68
C GLY A 254 -6.78 -18.79 -9.20
N TYR A 255 -6.47 -18.82 -7.89
CA TYR A 255 -5.29 -18.17 -7.34
C TYR A 255 -4.00 -18.81 -7.88
N HIS A 256 -3.91 -20.14 -7.89
CA HIS A 256 -2.74 -20.84 -8.42
C HIS A 256 -2.51 -20.56 -9.90
N ARG A 257 -3.58 -20.58 -10.71
CA ARG A 257 -3.52 -20.20 -12.12
C ARG A 257 -3.04 -18.77 -12.30
N ALA A 258 -3.63 -17.81 -11.57
CA ALA A 258 -3.21 -16.41 -11.64
C ALA A 258 -1.72 -16.23 -11.27
N HIS A 259 -1.27 -16.92 -10.23
CA HIS A 259 0.13 -16.89 -9.80
C HIS A 259 1.08 -17.44 -10.89
N GLU A 260 0.75 -18.58 -11.48
CA GLU A 260 1.56 -19.23 -12.52
C GLU A 260 1.65 -18.37 -13.80
N GLU A 261 0.52 -17.81 -14.25
CA GLU A 261 0.46 -16.90 -15.40
C GLU A 261 1.31 -15.64 -15.16
N LEU A 262 1.27 -15.08 -13.95
CA LEU A 262 2.10 -13.93 -13.59
C LEU A 262 3.60 -14.26 -13.58
N LEU A 263 4.00 -15.48 -13.18
CA LEU A 263 5.40 -15.91 -13.18
C LEU A 263 6.03 -15.98 -14.58
N ALA A 264 5.22 -16.08 -15.64
CA ALA A 264 5.70 -16.04 -17.02
C ALA A 264 6.18 -14.63 -17.44
N LEU A 265 5.78 -13.58 -16.71
CA LEU A 265 6.14 -12.19 -17.02
C LEU A 265 7.57 -11.86 -16.61
N GLN A 266 8.19 -10.96 -17.38
CA GLN A 266 9.58 -10.57 -17.15
C GLN A 266 9.76 -9.78 -15.84
N GLY A 267 10.54 -10.33 -14.91
CA GLY A 267 10.83 -9.65 -13.64
C GLY A 267 9.79 -9.93 -12.55
N VAL A 268 8.88 -10.86 -12.78
CA VAL A 268 7.93 -11.37 -11.79
C VAL A 268 8.46 -12.68 -11.22
N GLY A 269 8.82 -12.66 -9.94
CA GLY A 269 9.10 -13.87 -9.16
C GLY A 269 7.94 -14.19 -8.20
N PRO A 270 8.01 -15.29 -7.43
CA PRO A 270 6.91 -15.74 -6.57
C PRO A 270 6.33 -14.64 -5.67
N LYS A 271 7.20 -13.89 -4.98
CA LYS A 271 6.78 -12.76 -4.13
C LYS A 271 6.06 -11.66 -4.91
N VAL A 272 6.52 -11.32 -6.12
CA VAL A 272 5.87 -10.29 -6.94
C VAL A 272 4.51 -10.79 -7.41
N ALA A 273 4.42 -12.03 -7.89
CA ALA A 273 3.16 -12.65 -8.29
C ALA A 273 2.15 -12.66 -7.13
N ASP A 274 2.55 -13.10 -5.94
CA ASP A 274 1.71 -13.07 -4.73
C ASP A 274 1.25 -11.66 -4.35
N CYS A 275 2.12 -10.65 -4.46
CA CYS A 275 1.72 -9.27 -4.22
C CYS A 275 0.62 -8.79 -5.19
N VAL A 276 0.74 -9.15 -6.48
CA VAL A 276 -0.26 -8.82 -7.50
C VAL A 276 -1.54 -9.61 -7.27
N CYS A 277 -1.45 -10.90 -6.96
CA CYS A 277 -2.59 -11.73 -6.58
C CYS A 277 -3.38 -11.10 -5.41
N LEU A 278 -2.69 -10.70 -4.34
CA LEU A 278 -3.31 -10.14 -3.14
C LEU A 278 -3.92 -8.76 -3.38
N MET A 279 -3.13 -7.82 -3.92
CA MET A 279 -3.47 -6.39 -3.92
C MET A 279 -4.00 -5.87 -5.26
N GLY A 280 -3.73 -6.57 -6.36
CA GLY A 280 -4.19 -6.21 -7.71
C GLY A 280 -5.35 -7.08 -8.21
N LEU A 281 -5.35 -8.37 -7.89
CA LEU A 281 -6.33 -9.36 -8.40
C LEU A 281 -7.34 -9.83 -7.34
N GLY A 282 -7.16 -9.47 -6.06
CA GLY A 282 -8.13 -9.74 -5.00
C GLY A 282 -8.16 -11.18 -4.48
N TRP A 283 -7.10 -11.97 -4.71
CA TRP A 283 -6.92 -13.29 -4.10
C TRP A 283 -6.45 -13.13 -2.65
N GLY A 284 -7.42 -13.10 -1.73
CA GLY A 284 -7.18 -12.83 -0.30
C GLY A 284 -6.29 -13.86 0.40
N GLU A 285 -6.11 -15.04 -0.17
CA GLU A 285 -5.29 -16.13 0.35
C GLU A 285 -3.81 -16.06 -0.07
N ALA A 286 -3.45 -15.16 -0.98
CA ALA A 286 -2.08 -15.00 -1.47
C ALA A 286 -1.14 -14.50 -0.36
N ILE A 287 0.06 -15.10 -0.26
CA ILE A 287 1.02 -14.81 0.82
C ILE A 287 2.37 -14.41 0.21
N PRO A 288 2.65 -13.10 0.06
CA PRO A 288 3.92 -12.65 -0.47
C PRO A 288 5.07 -12.86 0.54
N VAL A 289 5.77 -13.98 0.45
CA VAL A 289 6.89 -14.28 1.37
C VAL A 289 8.16 -13.53 0.92
N ASP A 290 8.45 -12.41 1.57
CA ASP A 290 9.72 -11.69 1.43
C ASP A 290 10.66 -11.93 2.62
N THR A 291 11.73 -11.15 2.73
CA THR A 291 12.66 -11.26 3.86
C THR A 291 12.03 -10.93 5.21
N HIS A 292 11.08 -10.00 5.29
CA HIS A 292 10.37 -9.66 6.52
C HIS A 292 9.42 -10.78 6.92
N VAL A 293 8.61 -11.25 5.97
CA VAL A 293 7.68 -12.37 6.21
C VAL A 293 8.46 -13.64 6.58
N TRP A 294 9.62 -13.87 5.96
CA TRP A 294 10.52 -14.95 6.34
C TRP A 294 11.07 -14.80 7.77
N GLN A 295 11.42 -13.58 8.19
CA GLN A 295 11.84 -13.31 9.57
C GLN A 295 10.70 -13.54 10.57
N ILE A 296 9.48 -13.12 10.23
CA ILE A 296 8.27 -13.37 11.03
C ILE A 296 8.03 -14.88 11.16
N ALA A 297 8.07 -15.62 10.04
CA ALA A 297 7.90 -17.07 10.01
C ALA A 297 8.92 -17.78 10.92
N GLN A 298 10.19 -17.37 10.90
CA GLN A 298 11.23 -17.94 11.75
C GLN A 298 11.03 -17.59 13.23
N ARG A 299 10.83 -16.31 13.53
CA ARG A 299 10.74 -15.78 14.90
C ARG A 299 9.49 -16.27 15.62
N ASP A 300 8.34 -16.17 14.96
CA ASP A 300 7.04 -16.34 15.60
C ASP A 300 6.44 -17.73 15.34
N TYR A 301 6.81 -18.39 14.22
CA TYR A 301 6.23 -19.68 13.80
C TYR A 301 7.24 -20.82 13.69
N LYS A 302 8.49 -20.60 14.15
CA LYS A 302 9.55 -21.62 14.26
C LYS A 302 9.98 -22.25 12.93
N PHE A 303 9.82 -21.52 11.81
CA PHE A 303 10.53 -21.85 10.57
C PHE A 303 12.06 -21.60 10.74
N GLY A 304 12.88 -22.05 9.79
CA GLY A 304 14.33 -21.75 9.83
C GLY A 304 15.22 -22.80 10.49
N LYS A 305 14.67 -23.95 10.93
CA LYS A 305 15.44 -25.07 11.49
C LYS A 305 15.42 -26.30 10.57
N GLY A 306 16.52 -27.05 10.53
CA GLY A 306 16.61 -28.30 9.77
C GLY A 306 16.37 -28.08 8.27
N LYS A 307 15.36 -28.78 7.71
CA LYS A 307 15.02 -28.77 6.28
C LYS A 307 14.55 -27.40 5.74
N HIS A 308 14.32 -26.40 6.60
CA HIS A 308 13.87 -25.06 6.23
C HIS A 308 14.89 -23.95 6.54
N SER A 309 16.20 -24.24 6.51
CA SER A 309 17.24 -23.26 6.84
C SER A 309 17.37 -22.11 5.82
N SER A 310 16.90 -22.29 4.59
CA SER A 310 16.92 -21.29 3.53
C SER A 310 15.54 -21.14 2.86
N LEU A 311 15.30 -19.97 2.27
CA LEU A 311 14.07 -19.64 1.55
C LEU A 311 14.10 -20.26 0.14
N THR A 312 14.00 -21.59 0.07
CA THR A 312 13.78 -22.35 -1.17
C THR A 312 12.31 -22.27 -1.59
N LYS A 313 11.98 -22.73 -2.80
CA LYS A 313 10.57 -22.86 -3.24
C LYS A 313 9.73 -23.67 -2.25
N ALA A 314 10.22 -24.83 -1.80
CA ALA A 314 9.51 -25.66 -0.84
C ALA A 314 9.29 -24.94 0.51
N THR A 315 10.25 -24.16 0.97
CA THR A 315 10.10 -23.36 2.19
C THR A 315 9.12 -22.19 1.98
N TYR A 316 9.16 -21.54 0.81
CA TYR A 316 8.21 -20.49 0.43
C TYR A 316 6.78 -21.01 0.47
N ASP A 317 6.53 -22.13 -0.20
CA ASP A 317 5.22 -22.78 -0.28
C ASP A 317 4.74 -23.19 1.13
N ALA A 318 5.62 -23.80 1.95
CA ALA A 318 5.29 -24.22 3.31
C ALA A 318 4.92 -23.04 4.24
N VAL A 319 5.57 -21.88 4.09
CA VAL A 319 5.18 -20.66 4.84
C VAL A 319 3.79 -20.20 4.40
N GLY A 320 3.53 -20.15 3.10
CA GLY A 320 2.22 -19.78 2.55
C GLY A 320 1.11 -20.71 3.05
N ASP A 321 1.33 -22.02 2.98
CA ASP A 321 0.38 -23.05 3.41
C ASP A 321 0.10 -22.97 4.91
N LYS A 322 1.14 -22.70 5.70
CA LYS A 322 0.97 -22.50 7.15
C LYS A 322 0.05 -21.32 7.43
N PHE A 323 0.23 -20.19 6.76
CA PHE A 323 -0.58 -18.99 6.99
C PHE A 323 -2.00 -19.12 6.43
N ARG A 324 -2.18 -19.74 5.26
CA ARG A 324 -3.51 -20.11 4.75
C ARG A 324 -4.26 -21.05 5.69
N GLY A 325 -3.57 -22.04 6.26
CA GLY A 325 -4.17 -22.95 7.25
C GLY A 325 -4.57 -22.28 8.56
N LEU A 326 -3.95 -21.15 8.92
CA LEU A 326 -4.32 -20.37 10.12
C LEU A 326 -5.49 -19.41 9.85
N TRP A 327 -5.48 -18.73 8.72
CA TRP A 327 -6.33 -17.55 8.50
C TRP A 327 -7.34 -17.69 7.36
N GLY A 328 -7.30 -18.79 6.60
CA GLY A 328 -8.27 -19.12 5.57
C GLY A 328 -8.19 -18.19 4.35
N LYS A 329 -9.36 -17.83 3.81
CA LYS A 329 -9.50 -17.09 2.55
C LYS A 329 -8.96 -15.65 2.60
N GLU A 330 -8.79 -15.07 3.79
CA GLU A 330 -8.17 -13.75 3.99
C GLU A 330 -6.76 -13.84 4.61
N ALA A 331 -6.05 -14.95 4.43
CA ALA A 331 -4.72 -15.12 5.04
C ALA A 331 -3.70 -14.04 4.64
N GLY A 332 -3.77 -13.56 3.39
CA GLY A 332 -2.96 -12.44 2.91
C GLY A 332 -3.24 -11.12 3.62
N TRP A 333 -4.47 -10.91 4.10
CA TRP A 333 -4.83 -9.74 4.90
C TRP A 333 -4.22 -9.86 6.29
N ALA A 334 -4.42 -11.00 6.97
CA ALA A 334 -3.89 -11.24 8.30
C ALA A 334 -2.35 -11.11 8.34
N HIS A 335 -1.66 -11.73 7.39
CA HIS A 335 -0.20 -11.63 7.31
C HIS A 335 0.25 -10.17 7.09
N SER A 336 -0.50 -9.38 6.32
CA SER A 336 -0.16 -7.99 6.02
C SER A 336 -0.20 -7.10 7.26
N VAL A 337 -1.04 -7.42 8.25
CA VAL A 337 -1.02 -6.78 9.57
C VAL A 337 0.32 -7.06 10.28
N LEU A 338 0.77 -8.32 10.28
CA LEU A 338 2.03 -8.71 10.91
C LEU A 338 3.25 -8.13 10.20
N PHE A 339 3.23 -8.11 8.87
CA PHE A 339 4.23 -7.45 8.04
C PHE A 339 4.32 -5.96 8.39
N THR A 340 3.16 -5.28 8.43
CA THR A 340 3.09 -3.86 8.79
C THR A 340 3.66 -3.60 10.19
N ALA A 341 3.39 -4.49 11.14
CA ALA A 341 3.92 -4.41 12.49
C ALA A 341 5.45 -4.59 12.57
N ASP A 342 6.07 -5.22 11.57
CA ASP A 342 7.53 -5.45 11.51
C ASP A 342 8.29 -4.32 10.79
N LEU A 343 7.58 -3.43 10.08
CA LEU A 343 8.19 -2.31 9.39
C LEU A 343 8.77 -1.29 10.37
N ARG A 344 10.02 -0.87 10.10
CA ARG A 344 10.72 0.17 10.90
C ARG A 344 9.92 1.46 11.04
N ALA A 345 9.16 1.83 10.02
CA ALA A 345 8.33 3.04 10.02
C ALA A 345 7.24 3.05 11.11
N PHE A 346 6.96 1.91 11.73
CA PHE A 346 5.97 1.78 12.80
C PHE A 346 6.54 1.17 14.10
N SER A 347 7.87 1.11 14.23
CA SER A 347 8.53 0.58 15.42
C SER A 347 8.14 1.32 16.71
N GLU A 348 7.86 2.63 16.60
CA GLU A 348 7.43 3.49 17.71
C GLU A 348 6.13 3.01 18.37
N ARG A 349 5.20 2.43 17.59
CA ARG A 349 3.93 1.86 18.09
C ARG A 349 4.16 0.59 18.92
N LEU A 350 5.26 -0.13 18.68
CA LEU A 350 5.63 -1.29 19.48
C LEU A 350 6.26 -0.88 20.82
N THR A 351 7.00 0.24 20.86
CA THR A 351 7.73 0.74 22.03
C THR A 351 6.91 1.59 22.99
N ALA A 352 5.74 2.10 22.57
CA ALA A 352 4.81 2.77 23.47
C ALA A 352 4.40 1.80 24.60
N LYS A 353 4.94 2.02 25.80
CA LYS A 353 4.53 1.34 27.02
C LYS A 353 3.27 2.03 27.53
N THR A 354 2.20 1.26 27.75
CA THR A 354 1.11 1.70 28.61
C THR A 354 1.67 1.74 30.03
N GLU A 355 1.99 2.93 30.54
CA GLU A 355 2.24 3.12 31.96
C GLU A 355 0.89 2.98 32.69
N VAL A 356 0.59 1.75 33.13
CA VAL A 356 -0.45 1.54 34.13
C VAL A 356 0.14 1.99 35.46
N LYS A 357 -0.20 3.20 35.90
CA LYS A 357 -0.04 3.56 37.31
C LYS A 357 -1.11 2.81 38.08
N GLU A 358 -0.72 1.72 38.74
CA GLU A 358 -1.53 1.11 39.80
C GLU A 358 -1.71 2.14 40.91
N ILE A 359 -2.91 2.70 41.02
CA ILE A 359 -3.34 3.42 42.21
C ILE A 359 -3.82 2.35 43.18
N LYS A 360 -3.09 2.18 44.30
CA LYS A 360 -3.62 1.46 45.46
C LYS A 360 -4.62 2.37 46.14
N GLU A 361 -5.90 2.03 46.10
CA GLU A 361 -6.92 2.64 46.96
C GLU A 361 -7.18 1.72 48.16
N GLU A 362 -7.07 2.31 49.35
CA GLU A 362 -7.67 1.80 50.59
C GLU A 362 -9.19 2.01 50.53
N GLU A 363 -9.89 1.12 51.25
CA GLU A 363 -11.34 0.96 51.31
C GLU A 363 -12.08 2.27 51.65
N ASP A 364 -12.99 2.73 50.77
CA ASP A 364 -14.42 2.87 51.10
C ASP A 364 -15.27 3.44 49.93
N ALA A 365 -16.27 2.65 49.54
CA ALA A 365 -17.56 3.00 48.91
C ALA A 365 -17.67 4.17 47.88
N LYS A 366 -17.66 3.83 46.58
CA LYS A 366 -18.75 3.96 45.57
C LYS A 366 -18.16 3.98 44.15
N VAL A 367 -18.48 2.94 43.37
CA VAL A 367 -18.06 2.83 41.96
C VAL A 367 -18.93 3.72 41.08
N LEU A 368 -18.35 4.82 40.58
CA LEU A 368 -18.75 5.49 39.34
C LEU A 368 -17.55 5.45 38.40
N THR A 369 -17.60 4.60 37.37
CA THR A 369 -16.59 4.54 36.33
C THR A 369 -16.85 5.65 35.31
N GLU A 370 -16.21 6.81 35.50
CA GLU A 370 -15.98 7.76 34.41
C GLU A 370 -14.79 7.29 33.56
N ILE A 371 -15.06 6.90 32.31
CA ILE A 371 -14.02 6.66 31.31
C ILE A 371 -13.54 8.02 30.81
N GLN A 372 -12.48 8.54 31.40
CA GLN A 372 -11.79 9.70 30.83
C GLN A 372 -10.90 9.23 29.68
N VAL A 373 -11.45 9.28 28.45
CA VAL A 373 -10.64 9.11 27.23
C VAL A 373 -9.74 10.32 27.09
N ARG A 374 -8.48 10.18 27.51
CA ARG A 374 -7.45 11.17 27.25
C ARG A 374 -7.01 11.03 25.79
N SER A 375 -7.54 11.90 24.94
CA SER A 375 -7.02 12.13 23.58
C SER A 375 -5.61 12.68 23.70
N GLU A 376 -4.60 11.82 23.59
CA GLU A 376 -3.23 12.27 23.43
C GLU A 376 -3.02 12.71 21.98
N ASN A 377 -2.86 14.02 21.81
CA ASN A 377 -2.46 14.63 20.55
C ASN A 377 -1.13 14.02 20.10
N LEU A 378 -1.14 13.39 18.93
CA LEU A 378 0.06 13.00 18.20
C LEU A 378 0.85 14.26 17.81
N THR A 379 1.79 14.67 18.65
CA THR A 379 2.86 15.59 18.23
C THR A 379 3.81 14.84 17.30
N THR A 380 3.65 15.07 16.00
CA THR A 380 4.58 14.63 14.96
C THR A 380 5.87 15.46 15.07
N VAL A 381 6.99 14.81 15.36
CA VAL A 381 8.31 15.46 15.27
C VAL A 381 8.74 15.49 13.80
N ASN A 382 9.00 16.69 13.30
CA ASN A 382 9.53 16.95 11.95
C ASN A 382 10.84 16.18 11.70
N LEU A 383 10.82 15.26 10.74
CA LEU A 383 12.04 14.71 10.14
C LEU A 383 12.64 15.77 9.21
N LYS A 384 13.83 16.25 9.57
CA LYS A 384 14.66 17.12 8.72
C LYS A 384 14.85 16.50 7.34
N ARG A 385 14.57 17.31 6.31
CA ARG A 385 14.98 17.07 4.92
C ARG A 385 16.51 16.99 4.87
N GLU A 386 17.06 15.90 4.34
CA GLU A 386 18.40 15.87 3.78
C GLU A 386 18.28 15.95 2.26
N LEU A 387 18.54 17.14 1.73
CA LEU A 387 18.95 17.39 0.36
C LEU A 387 20.32 18.06 0.49
N GLU A 388 21.36 17.46 -0.09
CA GLU A 388 22.39 18.15 -0.87
C GLU A 388 23.49 17.15 -1.24
N ASP A 389 23.65 16.93 -2.54
CA ASP A 389 24.84 16.32 -3.13
C ASP A 389 25.19 17.18 -4.35
N GLU A 390 25.98 18.25 -4.15
CA GLU A 390 26.78 18.85 -5.22
C GLU A 390 28.13 19.37 -4.68
N LYS A 391 29.19 18.81 -5.28
CA LYS A 391 30.56 19.34 -5.47
C LYS A 391 31.49 19.41 -4.25
N LYS A 392 32.41 18.43 -4.22
CA LYS A 392 33.71 18.48 -3.53
C LYS A 392 34.54 19.70 -3.98
N PRO A 393 35.29 20.30 -3.05
CA PRO A 393 36.74 20.35 -3.23
C PRO A 393 37.49 19.74 -2.04
N SER A 394 38.65 19.18 -2.37
CA SER A 394 39.61 18.47 -1.52
C SER A 394 40.22 19.32 -0.41
N ILE A 395 40.26 18.82 0.83
CA ILE A 395 41.27 19.17 1.83
C ILE A 395 41.64 17.91 2.61
N ALA A 396 42.93 17.58 2.61
CA ALA A 396 43.52 16.47 3.35
C ALA A 396 43.64 16.82 4.84
N VAL A 397 43.32 15.87 5.72
CA VAL A 397 43.61 15.99 7.16
C VAL A 397 44.19 14.66 7.64
N GLU A 398 45.40 14.73 8.18
CA GLU A 398 46.17 13.62 8.75
C GLU A 398 45.56 13.08 10.04
N GLU A 399 45.60 11.75 10.18
CA GLU A 399 45.05 10.99 11.29
C GLU A 399 46.15 10.72 12.34
N PHE A 400 46.03 11.27 13.56
CA PHE A 400 46.88 10.89 14.69
C PHE A 400 46.13 9.90 15.59
N THR A 401 46.65 8.66 15.67
CA THR A 401 46.13 7.59 16.52
C THR A 401 46.87 7.56 17.86
N ALA A 402 46.17 7.75 18.98
CA ALA A 402 46.72 7.55 20.33
C ALA A 402 46.21 6.23 20.93
N ILE A 403 47.11 5.23 21.02
CA ILE A 403 46.84 3.93 21.65
C ILE A 403 47.11 4.03 23.15
N THR A 404 46.10 3.75 23.98
CA THR A 404 46.27 3.67 25.44
C THR A 404 46.16 2.23 25.92
N HIS A 405 47.26 1.64 26.37
CA HIS A 405 47.30 0.31 26.99
C HIS A 405 46.88 0.38 28.46
N LYS A 406 45.81 -0.33 28.86
CA LYS A 406 45.53 -0.62 30.27
C LYS A 406 46.00 -2.03 30.64
N ARG A 407 46.99 -2.07 31.55
CA ARG A 407 47.53 -3.28 32.19
C ARG A 407 46.48 -3.99 33.04
N ARG A 408 46.38 -5.31 32.89
CA ARG A 408 45.72 -6.24 33.82
C ARG A 408 46.53 -6.33 35.12
N ARG A 409 45.88 -6.16 36.28
CA ARG A 409 46.40 -6.63 37.59
C ARG A 409 45.82 -8.01 37.87
N LYS A 410 46.69 -8.96 38.21
CA LYS A 410 46.37 -10.23 38.88
C LYS A 410 46.68 -10.05 40.37
N ALA A 411 45.71 -10.34 41.22
CA ALA A 411 45.79 -11.18 42.41
C ALA A 411 44.34 -11.43 42.84
#